data_AF-A0A2E4DE26-F1
#
_entry.id   AF-A0A2E4DE26-F1
#
_cell.length_a   1.000
_cell.length_b   1.000
_cell.length_c   1.000
_cell.angle_alpha   90.00
_cell.angle_beta   90.00
_cell.angle_gamma   90.00
#
_symmetry.space_group_name_H-M   'P 1'
#
loop_
_entity.id
_entity.type
_entity.pdbx_description
1 polymer ?
#
loop_
_entity_poly.entity_id
_entity_poly.type
_entity_poly.pdbx_seq_one_letter_code
_entity_poly.pdbx_strand_id
1 'polypeptide(L)'
;MARKGDPNLKIRTPKSITDVLVNCNDYTPACRYGYRVIVKRIEMVVLYYEDQKNALKAAKRAKAYIARNWVLDEVRGEPILERFSTKYLEAKPAF
;
A
#
# COMPACT_ATOMS: atom_id res chain seq x y z
N MET A 1 -3.87 12.43 7.74
CA MET A 1 -4.36 12.49 6.35
C MET A 1 -5.20 11.27 5.99
N ALA A 2 -4.73 10.04 6.15
CA ALA A 2 -5.51 8.80 5.90
C ALA A 2 -6.86 8.71 6.66
N ARG A 3 -6.90 8.98 7.98
CA ARG A 3 -8.14 8.95 8.79
C ARG A 3 -9.20 9.99 8.38
N LYS A 4 -8.84 11.03 7.63
CA LYS A 4 -9.82 11.99 7.07
C LYS A 4 -10.58 11.41 5.87
N GLY A 5 -10.03 10.40 5.20
CA GLY A 5 -10.65 9.77 4.04
C GLY A 5 -11.61 8.63 4.38
N ASP A 6 -11.33 7.93 5.47
CA ASP A 6 -12.23 6.93 6.05
C ASP A 6 -12.08 6.93 7.58
N PRO A 7 -13.11 7.34 8.34
CA PRO A 7 -13.12 7.26 9.80
C PRO A 7 -13.01 5.82 10.30
N ASN A 8 -13.43 4.85 9.50
CA ASN A 8 -13.44 3.43 9.82
C ASN A 8 -12.25 2.67 9.20
N LEU A 9 -11.19 3.38 8.80
CA LEU A 9 -9.98 2.77 8.27
C LEU A 9 -9.41 1.77 9.29
N LYS A 10 -9.33 0.49 8.89
CA LYS A 10 -8.77 -0.58 9.73
C LYS A 10 -7.45 -1.02 9.14
N ILE A 11 -6.37 -0.75 9.86
CA ILE A 11 -5.06 -1.33 9.55
C ILE A 11 -5.04 -2.72 10.21
N ARG A 12 -4.92 -3.78 9.41
CA ARG A 12 -4.63 -5.10 9.96
C ARG A 12 -3.13 -5.15 10.18
N THR A 13 -2.73 -5.14 11.45
CA THR A 13 -1.37 -5.45 11.87
C THR A 13 -1.29 -6.94 12.24
N PRO A 14 -0.16 -7.61 11.98
CA PRO A 14 0.10 -8.94 12.52
C PRO A 14 -0.19 -9.00 14.02
N LYS A 15 -0.82 -10.08 14.50
CA LYS A 15 -1.02 -10.29 15.95
C LYS A 15 0.27 -10.77 16.63
N SER A 16 1.18 -11.36 15.84
CA SER A 16 2.50 -11.84 16.24
C SER A 16 3.55 -11.44 15.21
N ILE A 17 4.83 -11.37 15.60
CA ILE A 17 5.97 -11.21 14.69
C ILE A 17 6.03 -12.34 13.64
N THR A 18 5.48 -13.50 13.94
CA THR A 18 5.41 -14.66 13.03
C THR A 18 4.27 -14.56 12.01
N ASP A 19 3.29 -13.68 12.21
CA ASP A 19 2.15 -13.52 11.30
C ASP A 19 2.50 -12.56 10.16
N VAL A 20 3.05 -13.09 9.08
CA VAL A 20 3.34 -12.28 7.90
C VAL A 20 2.05 -12.04 7.11
N LEU A 21 1.41 -10.88 7.27
CA LEU A 21 0.20 -10.51 6.50
C LEU A 21 0.49 -10.25 5.02
N VAL A 22 1.73 -9.85 4.71
CA VAL A 22 2.24 -9.62 3.36
C VAL A 22 3.72 -10.01 3.36
N ASN A 23 4.10 -10.97 2.52
CA ASN A 23 5.49 -11.41 2.42
C ASN A 23 6.27 -10.44 1.52
N CYS A 24 7.20 -9.70 2.13
CA CYS A 24 7.97 -8.69 1.40
C CYS A 24 8.88 -9.28 0.31
N ASN A 25 9.19 -10.57 0.37
CA ASN A 25 9.98 -11.25 -0.66
C ASN A 25 9.20 -11.48 -1.97
N ASP A 26 7.86 -11.37 -1.94
CA ASP A 26 7.03 -11.49 -3.14
C ASP A 26 7.12 -10.22 -4.02
N TYR A 27 7.71 -9.15 -3.48
CA TYR A 27 7.94 -7.89 -4.17
C TYR A 27 9.40 -7.76 -4.59
N THR A 28 9.63 -7.16 -5.75
CA THR A 28 11.00 -6.94 -6.26
C THR A 28 11.23 -5.48 -6.66
N PRO A 29 12.09 -4.72 -5.97
CA PRO A 29 12.87 -5.09 -4.78
C PRO A 29 11.98 -5.50 -3.60
N ALA A 30 12.55 -6.23 -2.63
CA ALA A 30 11.80 -6.64 -1.45
C ALA A 30 11.44 -5.43 -0.58
N CYS A 31 10.24 -5.42 -0.01
CA CYS A 31 9.85 -4.39 0.96
C CYS A 31 10.49 -4.62 2.33
N ARG A 32 10.44 -3.60 3.19
CA ARG A 32 10.84 -3.72 4.60
C ARG A 32 9.66 -4.10 5.49
N TYR A 33 8.49 -3.51 5.24
CA TYR A 33 7.25 -3.81 5.96
C TYR A 33 6.09 -3.89 4.97
N GLY A 34 5.21 -4.86 5.17
CA GLY A 34 3.97 -5.00 4.41
C GLY A 34 2.76 -5.09 5.34
N TYR A 35 1.71 -4.35 5.02
CA TYR A 35 0.47 -4.31 5.79
C TYR A 35 -0.72 -4.54 4.87
N ARG A 36 -1.80 -5.13 5.41
CA ARG A 36 -3.11 -5.10 4.78
C ARG A 36 -3.96 -4.02 5.43
N VAL A 37 -4.52 -3.13 4.62
CA VAL A 37 -5.39 -2.05 5.09
C VAL A 37 -6.77 -2.23 4.49
N ILE A 38 -7.80 -2.16 5.34
CA ILE A 38 -9.19 -2.16 4.90
C ILE A 38 -9.69 -0.72 4.85
N VAL A 39 -10.10 -0.29 3.67
CA VAL A 39 -10.75 1.00 3.41
C VAL A 39 -12.15 0.71 2.89
N LYS A 40 -13.18 1.18 3.58
CA LYS A 40 -14.60 0.95 3.22
C LYS A 40 -14.94 -0.51 2.87
N ARG A 41 -14.38 -1.47 3.64
CA ARG A 41 -14.53 -2.93 3.46
C ARG A 41 -13.77 -3.54 2.28
N ILE A 42 -12.96 -2.77 1.57
CA ILE A 42 -12.07 -3.26 0.51
C ILE A 42 -10.65 -3.34 1.06
N GLU A 43 -9.97 -4.47 0.84
CA GLU A 43 -8.58 -4.67 1.24
C GLU A 43 -7.64 -4.06 0.20
N MET A 44 -6.55 -3.46 0.67
CA MET A 44 -5.40 -3.06 -0.13
C MET A 44 -4.11 -3.44 0.57
N VAL A 45 -3.06 -3.66 -0.21
CA VAL A 45 -1.72 -3.97 0.31
C VAL A 45 -0.88 -2.70 0.34
N VAL A 46 -0.24 -2.43 1.48
CA VAL A 46 0.59 -1.26 1.70
C VAL A 46 2.00 -1.70 2.07
N LEU A 47 2.97 -1.33 1.24
CA LEU A 47 4.36 -1.74 1.38
C LEU A 47 5.24 -0.54 1.65
N TYR A 48 6.15 -0.68 2.62
CA TYR A 48 7.16 0.30 2.93
C TYR A 48 8.53 -0.13 2.41
N TYR A 49 9.25 0.81 1.82
CA TYR A 49 10.64 0.65 1.40
C TYR A 49 11.52 1.66 2.13
N GLU A 50 12.79 1.29 2.37
CA GLU A 50 13.76 2.23 2.93
C GLU A 50 14.05 3.37 1.93
N ASP A 51 14.22 3.02 0.66
CA ASP A 51 14.54 3.97 -0.40
C ASP A 51 13.36 4.26 -1.31
N GLN A 52 13.16 5.54 -1.62
CA GLN A 52 12.17 5.98 -2.61
C GLN A 52 12.41 5.36 -4.00
N LYS A 53 13.69 5.17 -4.36
CA LYS A 53 14.08 4.52 -5.63
C LYS A 53 13.60 3.07 -5.69
N ASN A 54 13.65 2.36 -4.58
CA ASN A 54 13.20 0.97 -4.50
C ASN A 54 11.68 0.87 -4.49
N ALA A 55 10.99 1.76 -3.76
CA ALA A 55 9.54 1.89 -3.83
C ALA A 55 9.07 2.13 -5.28
N LEU A 56 9.69 3.06 -6.00
CA LEU A 56 9.31 3.37 -7.38
C LEU A 56 9.51 2.19 -8.33
N LYS A 57 10.61 1.44 -8.18
CA LYS A 57 10.86 0.23 -8.97
C LYS A 57 9.82 -0.85 -8.69
N ALA A 58 9.50 -1.09 -7.42
CA ALA A 58 8.51 -2.08 -7.04
C ALA A 58 7.11 -1.69 -7.52
N ALA A 59 6.72 -0.42 -7.33
CA ALA A 59 5.43 0.10 -7.78
C ALA A 59 5.25 -0.02 -9.30
N LYS A 60 6.29 0.28 -10.08
CA LYS A 60 6.29 0.09 -11.55
C LYS A 60 6.03 -1.37 -11.93
N ARG A 61 6.70 -2.31 -11.27
CA ARG A 61 6.58 -3.74 -11.56
C ARG A 61 5.21 -4.29 -11.17
N ALA A 62 4.70 -3.89 -10.02
CA ALA A 62 3.37 -4.25 -9.54
C ALA A 62 2.24 -3.50 -10.28
N LYS A 63 2.55 -2.51 -11.13
CA LYS A 63 1.57 -1.57 -11.71
C LYS A 63 0.69 -0.91 -10.64
N ALA A 64 1.32 -0.57 -9.52
CA ALA A 64 0.71 -0.08 -8.30
C ALA A 64 0.77 1.45 -8.18
N TYR A 65 0.16 1.99 -7.14
CA TYR A 65 0.26 3.40 -6.77
C TYR A 65 1.45 3.62 -5.82
N ILE A 66 2.03 4.82 -5.84
CA ILE A 66 3.17 5.18 -4.99
C ILE A 66 2.97 6.52 -4.30
N ALA A 67 3.31 6.58 -3.02
CA ALA A 67 3.39 7.80 -2.22
C ALA A 67 4.72 7.83 -1.46
N ARG A 68 5.69 8.62 -1.93
CA ARG A 68 7.07 8.64 -1.39
C ARG A 68 7.68 7.24 -1.38
N ASN A 69 7.96 6.68 -0.19
CA ASN A 69 8.55 5.35 -0.02
C ASN A 69 7.49 4.25 0.18
N TRP A 70 6.21 4.59 0.02
CA TRP A 70 5.10 3.66 0.18
C TRP A 70 4.54 3.24 -1.16
N VAL A 71 4.32 1.93 -1.33
CA VAL A 71 3.64 1.35 -2.48
C VAL A 71 2.28 0.86 -2.03
N LEU A 72 1.24 1.21 -2.79
CA LEU A 72 -0.14 0.84 -2.56
C LEU A 72 -0.56 -0.09 -3.70
N ASP A 73 -0.51 -1.38 -3.40
CA ASP A 73 -0.83 -2.47 -4.33
C ASP A 73 -2.29 -2.91 -4.17
N GLU A 74 -2.83 -3.58 -5.18
CA GLU A 74 -4.26 -3.95 -5.28
C GLU A 74 -5.22 -2.74 -5.31
N VAL A 75 -4.72 -1.54 -5.60
CA VAL A 75 -5.53 -0.31 -5.71
C VAL A 75 -6.12 -0.11 -7.11
N ARG A 76 -5.40 -0.56 -8.15
CA ARG A 76 -5.78 -0.32 -9.55
C ARG A 76 -7.07 -1.05 -9.89
N GLY A 77 -8.00 -0.34 -10.53
CA GLY A 77 -9.30 -0.88 -10.94
C GLY A 77 -10.36 -0.82 -9.85
N GLU A 78 -10.01 -0.35 -8.64
CA GLU A 78 -10.92 -0.19 -7.51
C GLU A 78 -11.21 1.30 -7.27
N PRO A 79 -12.33 1.87 -7.78
CA PRO A 79 -12.57 3.32 -7.79
C PRO A 79 -12.54 3.96 -6.40
N ILE A 80 -12.96 3.21 -5.38
CA ILE A 80 -12.93 3.66 -3.99
C ILE A 80 -11.50 3.77 -3.47
N LEU A 81 -10.66 2.77 -3.75
CA LEU A 81 -9.25 2.75 -3.33
C LEU A 81 -8.42 3.76 -4.12
N GLU A 82 -8.65 3.89 -5.43
CA GLU A 82 -7.95 4.87 -6.27
C GLU A 82 -8.23 6.29 -5.78
N ARG A 83 -9.50 6.61 -5.52
CA ARG A 83 -9.90 7.92 -4.98
C ARG A 83 -9.34 8.13 -3.58
N PHE A 84 -9.32 7.10 -2.74
CA PHE A 84 -8.74 7.19 -1.41
C PHE A 84 -7.24 7.50 -1.46
N SER A 85 -6.51 6.72 -2.26
CA SER A 85 -5.06 6.77 -2.40
C SER A 85 -4.60 8.10 -3.00
N THR A 86 -5.26 8.57 -4.05
CA THR A 86 -4.92 9.86 -4.69
C THR A 86 -5.31 11.06 -3.84
N LYS A 87 -6.52 11.08 -3.26
CA LYS A 87 -7.04 12.25 -2.53
C LYS A 87 -6.48 12.39 -1.12
N TYR A 88 -6.26 11.30 -0.41
CA TYR A 88 -5.90 11.34 1.03
C TYR A 88 -4.49 10.85 1.34
N LEU A 89 -3.87 10.08 0.44
CA LEU A 89 -2.47 9.66 0.56
C LEU A 89 -1.56 10.35 -0.46
N GLU A 90 -2.12 11.18 -1.34
CA GLU A 90 -1.39 11.88 -2.41
C GLU A 90 -0.58 10.92 -3.31
N ALA A 91 -1.05 9.69 -3.42
CA ALA A 91 -0.41 8.65 -4.20
C ALA A 91 -0.61 8.88 -5.70
N LYS A 92 0.38 8.50 -6.49
CA LYS A 92 0.35 8.60 -7.96
C LYS A 92 0.46 7.21 -8.58
N PRO A 93 -0.18 6.95 -9.73
CA PRO A 93 0.03 5.71 -10.47
C PRO A 93 1.49 5.63 -10.92
N ALA A 94 2.12 4.46 -10.78
CA ALA A 94 3.51 4.24 -11.16
C ALA A 94 3.66 3.43 -12.48
N PHE A 95 2.59 3.22 -13.24
CA PHE A 95 2.58 2.48 -14.50
C PHE A 95 2.54 3.39 -15.73
#